data_AF-A0A9X2AFP8-F1
#
_entry.id   AF-A0A9X2AFP8-F1
#
_cell.length_a   1.000
_cell.length_b   1.000
_cell.length_c   1.000
_cell.angle_alpha   90.00
_cell.angle_beta   90.00
_cell.angle_gamma   90.00
#
_symmetry.space_group_name_H-M   'P 1'
#
loop_
_entity.id
_entity.type
_entity.pdbx_description
1 polymer ?
#
loop_
_entity_poly.entity_id
_entity_poly.type
_entity_poly.pdbx_seq_one_letter_code
_entity_poly.pdbx_strand_id
1 'polypeptide(L)'
;MKQLVSLSLIMGLLMVASSAKAQTPKARPQEPTASPSFMPSGGFVPDAATAKRIAEVVWLPIYGKKVLSEKPYQATLNSKGVWVVEGSLPKDMDGGVAYIEISKRDGRILEVTHGK
;
A
#
# COMPACT_ATOMS: atom_id res chain seq x y z
N MET A 1 -40.75 -4.33 -70.92
CA MET A 1 -41.18 -3.24 -71.83
C MET A 1 -41.52 -2.01 -70.97
N LYS A 2 -40.80 -0.90 -71.21
CA LYS A 2 -41.07 0.53 -70.87
C LYS A 2 -41.26 0.86 -69.37
N GLN A 3 -40.24 1.29 -68.62
CA GLN A 3 -39.68 2.66 -68.51
C GLN A 3 -40.73 3.77 -68.37
N LEU A 4 -40.72 4.50 -67.25
CA LEU A 4 -40.97 5.95 -67.24
C LEU A 4 -40.24 6.66 -66.09
N VAL A 5 -39.61 7.75 -66.50
CA VAL A 5 -38.57 8.59 -65.90
C VAL A 5 -39.17 9.62 -64.95
N SER A 6 -38.39 10.07 -63.94
CA SER A 6 -38.35 11.45 -63.43
C SER A 6 -37.14 11.57 -62.49
N LEU A 7 -35.93 11.91 -62.96
CA LEU A 7 -35.39 13.27 -63.14
C LEU A 7 -35.68 14.20 -61.95
N SER A 8 -34.71 14.33 -61.03
CA SER A 8 -34.44 15.46 -60.12
C SER A 8 -33.30 15.00 -59.19
N LEU A 9 -32.29 15.76 -58.80
CA LEU A 9 -31.75 17.07 -59.14
C LEU A 9 -30.37 17.04 -58.46
N ILE A 10 -29.39 17.61 -59.13
CA ILE A 10 -28.01 17.82 -58.67
C ILE A 10 -27.99 18.43 -57.25
N MET A 11 -27.00 18.08 -56.43
CA MET A 11 -26.03 19.04 -55.84
C MET A 11 -25.47 18.54 -54.51
N GLY A 12 -24.14 18.54 -54.40
CA GLY A 12 -23.46 18.57 -53.10
C GLY A 12 -22.43 17.46 -52.87
N LEU A 13 -21.38 17.42 -53.69
CA LEU A 13 -20.13 16.77 -53.29
C LEU A 13 -19.48 17.60 -52.18
N LEU A 14 -19.74 17.24 -50.92
CA LEU A 14 -19.02 17.77 -49.77
C LEU A 14 -17.83 16.83 -49.49
N MET A 15 -16.69 17.10 -50.12
CA MET A 15 -15.41 16.50 -49.71
C MET A 15 -15.04 17.09 -48.35
N VAL A 16 -15.37 16.40 -47.27
CA VAL A 16 -14.89 16.77 -45.94
C VAL A 16 -13.44 16.34 -45.85
N ALA A 17 -12.52 17.28 -46.06
CA ALA A 17 -11.11 17.07 -45.76
C ALA A 17 -10.95 16.89 -44.24
N SER A 18 -10.95 15.64 -43.79
CA SER A 18 -10.72 15.31 -42.39
C SER A 18 -9.26 15.62 -42.06
N SER A 19 -9.01 16.82 -41.53
CA SER A 19 -7.72 17.13 -40.92
C SER A 19 -7.58 16.29 -39.66
N ALA A 20 -6.93 15.13 -39.78
CA ALA A 20 -6.47 14.36 -38.64
C ALA A 20 -5.49 15.25 -37.86
N LYS A 21 -5.97 15.87 -36.79
CA LYS A 21 -5.13 16.58 -35.84
C LYS A 21 -4.31 15.51 -35.13
N ALA A 22 -3.07 15.33 -35.59
CA ALA A 22 -2.11 14.45 -34.95
C ALA A 22 -1.99 14.86 -33.49
N GLN A 23 -2.65 14.12 -32.61
CA GLN A 23 -2.43 14.23 -31.18
C GLN A 23 -1.02 13.75 -30.93
N THR A 24 -0.12 14.70 -30.68
CA THR A 24 1.20 14.42 -30.13
C THR A 24 1.05 13.51 -28.92
N PRO A 25 1.77 12.37 -28.85
CA PRO A 25 1.69 11.49 -27.68
C PRO A 25 2.02 12.31 -26.44
N LYS A 26 1.05 12.45 -25.53
CA LYS A 26 1.28 13.02 -24.21
C LYS A 26 2.29 12.10 -23.53
N ALA A 27 3.54 12.55 -23.41
CA ALA A 27 4.58 11.80 -22.73
C ALA A 27 4.04 11.42 -21.34
N ARG A 28 3.92 10.11 -21.11
CA ARG A 28 3.66 9.56 -19.79
C ARG A 28 4.75 10.11 -18.88
N PRO A 29 4.46 10.65 -17.67
CA PRO A 29 5.50 10.93 -16.70
C PRO A 29 6.33 9.66 -16.59
N GLN A 30 7.62 9.77 -16.91
CA GLN A 30 8.50 8.61 -16.76
C GLN A 30 8.47 8.26 -15.28
N GLU A 31 8.08 7.02 -14.96
CA GLU A 31 8.20 6.50 -13.61
C GLU A 31 9.62 6.80 -13.14
N PRO A 32 9.81 7.33 -11.91
CA PRO A 32 11.13 7.55 -11.37
C PRO A 32 11.96 6.30 -11.59
N THR A 33 13.03 6.42 -12.39
CA THR A 33 13.94 5.32 -12.68
C THR A 33 14.30 4.66 -11.38
N ALA A 34 13.93 3.38 -11.24
CA ALA A 34 14.08 2.63 -10.00
C ALA A 34 15.53 2.74 -9.50
N SER A 35 15.74 3.59 -8.50
CA SER A 35 16.93 3.56 -7.67
C SER A 35 17.08 2.11 -7.20
N PRO A 36 18.27 1.50 -7.25
CA PRO A 36 18.42 0.12 -6.80
C PRO A 36 18.06 0.05 -5.31
N SER A 37 16.86 -0.45 -5.01
CA SER A 37 16.39 -0.61 -3.64
C SER A 37 17.18 -1.75 -3.00
N PHE A 38 17.95 -1.44 -1.96
CA PHE A 38 18.68 -2.45 -1.21
C PHE A 38 17.77 -3.09 -0.16
N MET A 39 17.48 -4.38 -0.30
CA MET A 39 16.81 -5.18 0.73
C MET A 39 17.86 -6.09 1.40
N PRO A 40 18.08 -5.97 2.72
CA PRO A 40 18.97 -6.87 3.45
C PRO A 40 18.51 -8.31 3.32
N SER A 41 19.44 -9.26 3.33
CA SER A 41 19.12 -10.70 3.35
C SER A 41 18.29 -11.10 4.58
N GLY A 42 18.47 -10.38 5.69
CA GLY A 42 17.67 -10.51 6.90
C GLY A 42 16.26 -9.90 6.82
N GLY A 43 15.91 -9.20 5.75
CA GLY A 43 14.71 -8.33 5.69
C GLY A 43 14.93 -6.99 6.40
N PHE A 44 13.95 -6.09 6.29
CA PHE A 44 14.01 -4.77 6.94
C PHE A 44 13.79 -4.81 8.45
N VAL A 45 13.23 -5.89 9.00
CA VAL A 45 13.05 -6.09 10.45
C VAL A 45 13.83 -7.34 10.87
N PRO A 46 15.17 -7.29 10.86
CA PRO A 46 16.00 -8.49 10.96
C PRO A 46 15.94 -9.17 12.32
N ASP A 47 15.60 -8.43 13.37
CA ASP A 47 15.66 -8.88 14.77
C ASP A 47 14.51 -8.34 15.63
N ALA A 48 14.39 -8.95 16.83
CA ALA A 48 13.36 -8.60 17.81
C ALA A 48 13.50 -7.16 18.33
N ALA A 49 14.71 -6.60 18.39
CA ALA A 49 14.91 -5.23 18.85
C ALA A 49 14.33 -4.22 17.86
N THR A 50 14.51 -4.47 16.56
CA THR A 50 13.94 -3.69 15.47
C THR A 50 12.42 -3.80 15.47
N ALA A 51 11.88 -5.02 15.61
CA ALA A 51 10.44 -5.24 15.70
C ALA A 51 9.80 -4.46 16.86
N LYS A 52 10.40 -4.51 18.05
CA LYS A 52 9.93 -3.77 19.24
C LYS A 52 9.96 -2.26 19.05
N ARG A 53 10.98 -1.73 18.39
CA ARG A 53 11.05 -0.30 18.07
C ARG A 53 9.94 0.10 17.12
N ILE A 54 9.72 -0.66 16.04
CA ILE A 54 8.64 -0.41 15.08
C ILE A 54 7.27 -0.45 15.79
N ALA A 55 7.05 -1.45 16.64
CA ALA A 55 5.84 -1.56 17.45
C ALA A 55 5.59 -0.29 18.29
N GLU A 56 6.60 0.19 19.03
CA GLU A 56 6.50 1.39 19.85
C GLU A 56 6.12 2.64 19.03
N VAL A 57 6.78 2.88 17.88
CA VAL A 57 6.46 4.06 17.04
C VAL A 57 5.09 3.95 16.38
N VAL A 58 4.57 2.75 16.13
CA VAL A 58 3.21 2.55 15.61
C VAL A 58 2.17 2.73 16.70
N TRP A 59 2.41 2.20 17.90
CA TRP A 59 1.45 2.29 19.01
C TRP A 59 1.35 3.69 19.61
N LEU A 60 2.46 4.42 19.73
CA LEU A 60 2.48 5.77 20.33
C LEU A 60 1.43 6.74 19.76
N PRO A 61 1.25 6.89 18.43
CA PRO A 61 0.20 7.76 17.88
C PRO A 61 -1.21 7.20 18.04
N ILE A 62 -1.39 5.88 18.19
CA ILE A 62 -2.72 5.24 18.30
C ILE A 62 -3.21 5.25 19.75
N TYR A 63 -2.34 4.91 20.68
CA TYR A 63 -2.65 4.64 22.08
C TYR A 63 -2.11 5.70 23.04
N GLY A 64 -1.22 6.58 22.57
CA GLY A 64 -0.56 7.58 23.39
C GLY A 64 0.53 6.97 24.29
N LYS A 65 1.00 7.77 25.25
CA LYS A 65 2.10 7.39 26.14
C LYS A 65 1.79 6.20 27.06
N LYS A 66 0.53 5.76 27.17
CA LYS A 66 0.15 4.60 27.99
C LYS A 66 0.89 3.32 27.58
N VAL A 67 1.17 3.14 26.28
CA VAL A 67 1.88 1.95 25.81
C VAL A 67 3.31 1.86 26.35
N LEU A 68 3.89 2.97 26.80
CA LEU A 68 5.23 2.99 27.40
C LEU A 68 5.25 2.31 28.77
N SER A 69 4.12 2.24 29.49
CA SER A 69 4.03 1.50 30.76
C SER A 69 3.88 0.00 30.57
N GLU A 70 3.62 -0.47 29.36
CA GLU A 70 3.52 -1.90 29.02
C GLU A 70 4.89 -2.51 28.68
N LYS A 71 5.99 -1.81 29.00
CA LYS A 71 7.33 -2.37 28.86
C LYS A 71 7.63 -3.38 29.99
N PRO A 72 8.49 -4.39 29.76
CA PRO A 72 9.19 -4.66 28.50
C PRO A 72 8.28 -5.28 27.44
N TYR A 73 8.45 -4.89 26.18
CA TYR A 73 7.76 -5.55 25.07
C TYR A 73 8.39 -6.91 24.78
N GLN A 74 7.55 -7.89 24.52
CA GLN A 74 7.94 -9.22 24.09
C GLN A 74 7.81 -9.30 22.57
N ALA A 75 8.76 -9.96 21.90
CA ALA A 75 8.74 -10.12 20.46
C ALA A 75 9.16 -11.52 20.06
N THR A 76 8.33 -12.19 19.28
CA THR A 76 8.58 -13.55 18.77
C THR A 76 8.42 -13.57 17.26
N LEU A 77 9.31 -14.31 16.58
CA LEU A 77 9.23 -14.52 15.15
C LEU A 77 8.54 -15.85 14.88
N ASN A 78 7.40 -15.82 14.19
CA ASN A 78 6.71 -17.05 13.82
C ASN A 78 7.31 -17.68 12.54
N SER A 79 6.89 -18.92 12.25
CA SER A 79 7.37 -19.69 11.08
C SER A 79 7.01 -19.06 9.73
N LYS A 80 6.09 -18.08 9.69
CA LYS A 80 5.67 -17.36 8.48
C LYS A 80 6.51 -16.09 8.23
N GLY A 81 7.51 -15.81 9.07
CA GLY A 81 8.31 -14.60 8.95
C GLY A 81 7.56 -13.35 9.41
N VAL A 82 6.65 -13.47 10.38
CA VAL A 82 5.95 -12.36 10.99
C VAL A 82 6.43 -12.23 12.44
N TRP A 83 6.87 -11.02 12.78
CA TRP A 83 7.11 -10.62 14.16
C TRP A 83 5.78 -10.35 14.83
N VAL A 84 5.52 -11.05 15.93
CA VAL A 84 4.45 -10.75 16.87
C VAL A 84 5.08 -9.99 18.02
N VAL A 85 4.60 -8.77 18.28
CA VAL A 85 5.07 -7.95 19.40
C VAL A 85 3.89 -7.61 20.30
N GLU A 86 4.08 -7.81 21.60
CA GLU A 86 3.07 -7.56 22.62
C GLU A 86 3.66 -6.80 23.81
N GLY A 87 2.82 -5.99 24.46
CA GLY A 87 3.11 -5.38 25.75
C GLY A 87 3.19 -6.41 26.87
N SER A 88 3.60 -5.95 28.05
CA SER A 88 3.57 -6.72 29.30
C SER A 88 2.58 -6.11 30.27
N LEU A 89 1.90 -6.97 31.02
CA LEU A 89 1.05 -6.59 32.14
C LEU A 89 1.70 -7.06 33.45
N PRO A 90 1.78 -6.22 34.50
CA PRO A 90 2.20 -6.66 35.82
C PRO A 90 1.34 -7.82 36.32
N LYS A 91 1.93 -8.68 37.15
CA LYS A 91 1.17 -9.72 37.87
C LYS A 91 0.08 -9.03 38.69
N ASP A 92 -1.10 -9.65 38.72
CA ASP A 92 -2.27 -9.21 39.50
C ASP A 92 -2.96 -7.93 39.00
N MET A 93 -2.76 -7.58 37.72
CA MET A 93 -3.57 -6.58 37.03
C MET A 93 -4.52 -7.23 36.04
N ASP A 94 -5.76 -6.76 36.03
CA ASP A 94 -6.75 -7.09 35.00
C ASP A 94 -6.63 -6.11 33.83
N GLY A 95 -6.65 -6.66 32.62
CA GLY A 95 -6.70 -5.89 31.38
C GLY A 95 -5.87 -6.51 30.27
N GLY A 96 -5.76 -5.79 29.16
CA GLY A 96 -4.99 -6.20 28.01
C GLY A 96 -3.85 -5.26 27.65
N VAL A 97 -3.01 -5.72 26.74
CA VAL A 97 -1.82 -5.03 26.27
C VAL A 97 -1.92 -4.74 24.77
N ALA A 98 -1.11 -3.81 24.29
CA ALA A 98 -0.94 -3.55 22.88
C ALA A 98 -0.35 -4.77 22.17
N TYR A 99 -0.86 -5.05 20.97
CA TYR A 99 -0.46 -6.16 20.11
C TYR A 99 -0.24 -5.67 18.68
N ILE A 100 0.77 -6.21 18.00
CA ILE A 100 1.06 -5.89 16.60
C ILE A 100 1.74 -7.06 15.89
N GLU A 101 1.39 -7.23 14.61
CA GLU A 101 2.07 -8.14 13.69
C GLU A 101 2.81 -7.36 12.61
N ILE A 102 4.09 -7.69 12.40
CA ILE A 102 4.98 -6.98 11.48
C ILE A 102 5.69 -7.98 10.58
N SER A 103 5.61 -7.79 9.27
CA SER A 103 6.36 -8.59 8.30
C SER A 103 7.88 -8.40 8.50
N LYS A 104 8.63 -9.49 8.74
CA LYS A 104 10.10 -9.48 8.84
C LYS A 104 10.76 -8.94 7.57
N ARG A 105 10.18 -9.29 6.42
CA ARG A 105 10.76 -9.02 5.09
C ARG A 105 10.75 -7.53 4.78
N ASP A 106 9.59 -6.91 4.87
CA ASP A 106 9.32 -5.59 4.30
C ASP A 106 8.80 -4.56 5.33
N GLY A 107 8.61 -4.96 6.60
CA GLY A 107 8.16 -4.05 7.66
C GLY A 107 6.68 -3.66 7.60
N ARG A 108 5.89 -4.26 6.70
CA ARG A 108 4.44 -4.00 6.66
C ARG A 108 3.80 -4.36 7.99
N ILE A 109 2.94 -3.45 8.47
CA ILE A 109 2.07 -3.68 9.62
C ILE A 109 0.88 -4.52 9.13
N LEU A 110 0.74 -5.72 9.69
CA LEU A 110 -0.27 -6.70 9.27
C LEU A 110 -1.51 -6.64 10.16
N GLU A 111 -1.31 -6.40 11.46
CA GLU A 111 -2.38 -6.29 12.44
C GLU A 111 -1.95 -5.35 13.57
N VAL A 112 -2.89 -4.59 14.12
CA VAL A 112 -2.71 -3.80 15.35
C VAL A 112 -3.98 -3.94 16.18
N THR A 113 -3.85 -4.41 17.41
CA THR A 113 -4.96 -4.49 18.37
C THR A 113 -4.48 -4.09 19.77
N HIS A 114 -5.41 -4.02 20.71
CA HIS A 114 -5.11 -3.85 22.13
C HIS A 114 -6.06 -4.78 22.87
N GLY A 115 -5.53 -5.66 23.71
CA GLY A 115 -6.34 -6.55 24.53
C GLY A 115 -7.30 -5.78 25.43
N LYS A 116 -8.27 -6.49 26.01
CA LYS A 116 -9.22 -5.93 26.98
C LYS A 116 -8.71 -6.09 28.39
#